data_AF-A0A1F9NLS0-F1
#
_entry.id   AF-A0A1F9NLS0-F1
#
_cell.length_a   1.000
_cell.length_b   1.000
_cell.length_c   1.000
_cell.angle_alpha   90.00
_cell.angle_beta   90.00
_cell.angle_gamma   90.00
#
_symmetry.space_group_name_H-M   'P 1'
#
loop_
_entity.id
_entity.type
_entity.pdbx_description
1 polymer ?
#
loop_
_entity_poly.entity_id
_entity_poly.type
_entity_poly.pdbx_seq_one_letter_code
_entity_poly.pdbx_strand_id
1 'polypeptide(L)' 'MNQIDSLKEQIAKTEVVLAESRENFEKNPNSYSAQLLLLSTENYLADLLKQLDTLQAQR' A
#
# COMPACT_ATOMS: atom_id res chain seq x y z
N MET A 1 3.36 5.74 20.44
CA MET A 1 3.72 4.77 19.38
C MET A 1 4.96 5.30 18.68
N ASN A 2 5.99 4.47 18.43
CA ASN A 2 7.17 4.94 17.72
C ASN A 2 6.88 5.04 16.20
N GLN A 3 7.70 5.78 15.45
CA GLN A 3 7.48 6.02 14.01
C GLN A 3 7.44 4.73 13.19
N ILE A 4 8.23 3.72 13.57
CA ILE A 4 8.26 2.40 12.93
C ILE A 4 6.93 1.65 13.17
N ASP A 5 6.40 1.68 14.38
CA ASP A 5 5.12 1.02 14.72
C ASP A 5 3.96 1.66 13.93
N SER A 6 3.97 3.00 13.79
CA SER A 6 2.99 3.73 12.97
C SER A 6 3.08 3.36 11.48
N LEU A 7 4.30 3.23 10.94
CA LEU A 7 4.50 2.79 9.55
C LEU A 7 4.01 1.36 9.34
N LYS A 8 4.30 0.44 10.28
CA LYS A 8 3.80 -0.93 10.21
C LYS A 8 2.28 -1.01 10.23
N GLU A 9 1.62 -0.19 11.04
CA GLU A 9 0.15 -0.11 11.06
C GLU A 9 -0.41 0.42 9.73
N GLN A 10 0.22 1.45 9.17
CA GLN A 10 -0.17 1.99 7.86
C GLN A 10 0.01 0.96 6.75
N ILE A 11 1.15 0.25 6.73
CA ILE A 11 1.42 -0.85 5.79
C ILE A 11 0.32 -1.92 5.88
N ALA A 12 0.00 -2.39 7.10
CA ALA A 12 -1.02 -3.41 7.29
C ALA A 12 -2.40 -2.95 6.79
N LYS A 13 -2.77 -1.69 7.02
CA LYS A 13 -4.03 -1.12 6.47
C LYS A 13 -4.00 -1.03 4.96
N THR A 14 -2.88 -0.61 4.37
CA THR A 14 -2.72 -0.51 2.92
C THR A 14 -2.75 -1.88 2.25
N GLU A 15 -2.22 -2.92 2.87
CA GLU A 15 -2.30 -4.31 2.36
C GLU A 15 -3.74 -4.81 2.25
N VAL A 16 -4.60 -4.46 3.22
CA VAL A 16 -6.05 -4.77 3.16
C VAL A 16 -6.69 -4.07 1.96
N VAL A 17 -6.45 -2.77 1.79
CA VAL A 17 -6.98 -2.00 0.65
C VAL A 17 -6.41 -2.51 -0.68
N LEU A 18 -5.15 -2.98 -0.69
CA LEU A 18 -4.55 -3.58 -1.88
C LEU A 18 -5.27 -4.87 -2.29
N ALA A 19 -5.63 -5.72 -1.33
CA ALA A 19 -6.42 -6.92 -1.62
C ALA A 19 -7.79 -6.57 -2.22
N GLU A 20 -8.50 -5.60 -1.63
CA GLU A 20 -9.80 -5.13 -2.11
C GLU A 20 -9.70 -4.49 -3.51
N SER A 21 -8.68 -3.66 -3.75
CA SER A 21 -8.48 -3.01 -5.06
C SER A 21 -8.10 -4.02 -6.15
N ARG A 22 -7.34 -5.07 -5.82
CA ARG A 22 -7.06 -6.19 -6.74
C ARG A 22 -8.33 -6.94 -7.11
N GLU A 23 -9.15 -7.31 -6.12
CA GLU A 23 -10.44 -7.96 -6.38
C GLU A 23 -11.35 -7.07 -7.25
N ASN A 24 -11.39 -5.76 -6.97
CA ASN A 24 -12.17 -4.82 -7.76
C ASN A 24 -11.67 -4.71 -9.21
N PHE A 25 -10.35 -4.72 -9.43
CA PHE A 25 -9.75 -4.72 -10.76
C PHE A 25 -10.03 -6.04 -11.50
N GLU A 26 -9.91 -7.19 -10.85
CA GLU A 26 -10.22 -8.49 -11.45
C GLU A 26 -11.68 -8.58 -11.92
N LYS A 27 -12.61 -8.02 -11.14
CA LYS A 27 -14.03 -7.94 -11.53
C LYS A 27 -14.29 -6.91 -12.63
N ASN A 28 -13.47 -5.85 -12.70
CA ASN A 28 -13.69 -4.71 -13.59
C ASN A 28 -12.40 -4.26 -14.32
N PRO A 29 -11.76 -5.13 -15.13
CA PRO A 29 -10.42 -4.85 -15.66
C PRO A 29 -10.38 -3.67 -16.64
N ASN A 30 -11.51 -3.37 -17.31
CA ASN A 30 -11.63 -2.24 -18.24
C ASN A 30 -12.00 -0.91 -17.55
N SER A 31 -12.22 -0.93 -16.23
CA SER A 31 -12.54 0.27 -15.47
C SER A 31 -11.26 1.06 -15.19
N TYR A 32 -11.17 2.27 -15.75
CA TYR A 32 -10.05 3.19 -15.48
C TYR A 32 -9.91 3.49 -13.98
N SER A 33 -11.02 3.62 -13.25
CA SER A 33 -10.96 3.86 -11.80
C SER A 33 -10.44 2.65 -11.03
N ALA A 34 -10.76 1.42 -11.46
CA ALA A 34 -10.23 0.21 -10.83
C ALA A 34 -8.71 0.07 -11.08
N GLN A 35 -8.25 0.36 -12.30
CA GLN A 35 -6.83 0.42 -12.65
C GLN A 35 -6.08 1.47 -11.83
N LEU A 36 -6.64 2.68 -11.74
CA LEU A 36 -6.02 3.78 -11.00
C LEU A 36 -5.96 3.49 -9.50
N LEU A 37 -7.02 2.93 -8.92
CA LEU A 37 -7.04 2.57 -7.50
C LEU A 37 -5.97 1.52 -7.19
N LEU A 38 -5.88 0.46 -8.02
CA LEU A 38 -4.87 -0.57 -7.85
C LEU A 38 -3.46 0.02 -7.92
N LEU A 39 -3.14 0.75 -9.00
CA LEU A 39 -1.82 1.34 -9.21
C LEU A 39 -1.42 2.32 -8.09
N SER A 40 -2.35 3.18 -7.67
CA SER A 40 -2.08 4.15 -6.60
C SER A 40 -1.86 3.48 -5.25
N THR A 41 -2.60 2.40 -4.96
CA THR A 41 -2.43 1.62 -3.73
C THR A 41 -1.10 0.87 -3.72
N GLU A 42 -0.69 0.29 -4.85
CA GLU A 42 0.61 -0.38 -5.00
C GLU A 42 1.78 0.59 -4.82
N ASN A 43 1.69 1.78 -5.43
CA ASN A 43 2.72 2.82 -5.26
C ASN A 43 2.81 3.30 -3.82
N TYR A 44 1.67 3.55 -3.17
CA TYR A 44 1.65 3.99 -1.78
C TYR A 44 2.26 2.94 -0.83
N LEU A 45 1.95 1.66 -1.04
CA LEU A 45 2.56 0.57 -0.27
C LEU A 45 4.10 0.53 -0.47
N ALA A 46 4.56 0.66 -1.71
CA ALA A 46 6.00 0.68 -2.01
C ALA A 46 6.71 1.85 -1.30
N ASP A 47 6.09 3.03 -1.28
CA ASP A 47 6.64 4.20 -0.57
C ASP A 47 6.71 3.98 0.95
N LEU A 48 5.70 3.35 1.55
CA LEU A 48 5.69 3.03 2.98
C LEU A 48 6.79 2.01 3.34
N LEU A 49 6.96 0.97 2.52
CA LEU A 49 8.01 -0.03 2.71
C LEU A 49 9.40 0.60 2.61
N LYS A 50 9.63 1.48 1.62
CA LYS A 50 10.88 2.21 1.47
C LYS A 50 11.18 3.12 2.67
N GLN A 51 10.17 3.78 3.22
CA GLN A 51 10.32 4.60 4.44
C GLN A 51 10.70 3.73 5.65
N LEU A 52 10.07 2.56 5.79
CA LEU A 52 10.38 1.63 6.86
C LEU A 52 11.83 1.13 6.75
N ASP A 53 12.26 0.70 5.56
CA ASP A 53 13.64 0.25 5.31
C ASP A 53 14.65 1.35 5.65
N THR A 54 14.36 2.59 5.24
CA THR A 54 15.21 3.75 5.51
C THR A 54 15.39 3.99 7.02
N LEU A 55 14.30 3.93 7.79
CA LEU A 55 14.36 4.11 9.25
C LEU A 55 15.05 2.94 9.96
N GLN A 56 14.91 1.73 9.44
CA GLN A 56 15.59 0.55 9.98
C GLN A 56 17.10 0.61 9.71
N ALA A 57 17.52 1.12 8.56
CA ALA A 57 18.94 1.27 8.20
C ALA A 57 19.66 2.41 8.97
N GLN A 58 18.92 3.34 9.57
CA GLN A 58 19.46 4.45 10.37
C GLN A 58 19.64 4.11 11.85
N ARG A 59 19.31 2.89 12.27
CA ARG A 59 19.54 2.37 13.64
C ARG A 59 20.82 1.57 13.72
#